data_AF-A0A385L0U3-F1
#
_entry.id   AF-A0A385L0U3-F1
#
_cell.length_a   1.000
_cell.length_b   1.000
_cell.length_c   1.000
_cell.angle_alpha   90.00
_cell.angle_beta   90.00
_cell.angle_gamma   90.00
#
_symmetry.space_group_name_H-M   'P 1'
#
loop_
_entity.id
_entity.type
_entity.pdbx_description
1 polymer ?
#
loop_
_entity_poly.entity_id
_entity_poly.type
_entity_poly.pdbx_seq_one_letter_code
_entity_poly.pdbx_strand_id
1 'polypeptide(L)'
;MKYQSGTMLISLLIGLLISMLCILALLSSYRTIVKTGVESRIAATHDTQLQAGLTTAQMFLQNAGFGLEGSNNLLTTTVPVGSKTILAVLWRYKNGTTIVCQGLADIESSDNKKRRFVLLEGFEEGFEEGFENDSGTLCNGTSNLGSFKWKEQSTLANLEDYSSDKSNPKQITFEQTTSACTPFGAGTLDDSSQHPLIIINAKTSTQKIEELETVQVPVCLLNIAS
;
A
#
# COMPACT_ATOMS: atom_id res chain seq x y z
N MET A 1 0.22 43.77 -69.01
CA MET A 1 1.35 43.68 -68.06
C MET A 1 0.78 43.38 -66.69
N LYS A 2 1.18 42.25 -66.09
CA LYS A 2 0.70 41.82 -64.75
C LYS A 2 1.43 42.65 -63.69
N TYR A 3 0.68 43.40 -62.87
CA TYR A 3 1.24 44.08 -61.71
C TYR A 3 1.74 43.01 -60.72
N GLN A 4 3.05 42.93 -60.55
CA GLN A 4 3.66 42.19 -59.46
C GLN A 4 3.42 42.99 -58.18
N SER A 5 2.30 42.71 -57.51
CA SER A 5 2.02 43.25 -56.17
C SER A 5 3.02 42.64 -55.20
N GLY A 6 4.10 43.37 -54.93
CA GLY A 6 5.02 43.05 -53.85
C GLY A 6 4.22 42.99 -52.55
N THR A 7 4.11 41.79 -51.98
CA THR A 7 3.60 41.60 -50.62
C THR A 7 4.41 42.51 -49.70
N MET A 8 3.79 43.58 -49.20
CA MET A 8 4.48 44.60 -48.41
C MET A 8 5.08 43.94 -47.16
N LEU A 9 6.31 44.31 -46.82
CA LEU A 9 7.09 43.83 -45.65
C LEU A 9 6.27 43.71 -44.35
N ILE A 10 5.29 44.59 -44.17
CA ILE A 10 4.33 44.62 -43.05
C ILE A 10 3.47 43.34 -42.97
N SER A 11 2.98 42.84 -44.12
CA SER A 11 2.18 41.59 -44.16
C SER A 11 3.00 40.37 -43.71
N LEU A 12 4.30 40.37 -44.02
CA LEU A 12 5.22 39.31 -43.63
C LEU A 12 5.54 39.39 -42.13
N LEU A 13 5.74 40.60 -41.59
CA LEU A 13 5.94 40.81 -40.15
C LEU A 13 4.71 40.41 -39.32
N ILE A 14 3.50 40.74 -39.78
CA ILE A 14 2.25 40.36 -39.11
C ILE A 14 2.05 38.84 -39.16
N GLY A 15 2.30 38.20 -40.31
CA GLY A 15 2.21 36.75 -40.45
C GLY A 15 3.19 36.02 -39.52
N LEU A 16 4.42 36.53 -39.40
CA LEU A 16 5.43 35.99 -38.49
C LEU A 16 5.02 36.15 -37.02
N LEU A 17 4.45 37.31 -36.65
CA LEU A 17 3.95 37.56 -35.29
C LEU A 17 2.80 36.62 -34.91
N ILE A 18 1.83 36.41 -35.80
CA ILE A 18 0.73 35.46 -35.57
C ILE A 18 1.29 34.04 -35.43
N SER A 19 2.24 33.64 -36.28
CA SER A 19 2.86 32.32 -36.19
C SER A 19 3.58 32.08 -34.86
N MET A 20 4.29 33.09 -34.34
CA MET A 20 4.94 33.02 -33.02
C MET A 20 3.92 32.87 -31.89
N LEU A 21 2.82 33.63 -31.92
CA LEU A 21 1.76 33.52 -30.91
C LEU A 21 1.11 32.12 -30.93
N CYS A 22 0.86 31.56 -32.11
CA CYS A 22 0.35 30.20 -32.25
C CYS A 22 1.32 29.15 -31.67
N ILE A 23 2.62 29.26 -31.95
CA ILE A 23 3.63 28.33 -31.42
C ILE A 23 3.69 28.41 -29.89
N LEU A 24 3.62 29.60 -29.31
CA LEU A 24 3.60 29.78 -27.85
C LEU A 24 2.36 29.14 -27.21
N ALA A 25 1.18 29.32 -27.82
CA ALA A 25 -0.04 28.69 -27.36
C ALA A 25 0.05 27.15 -27.42
N LEU A 26 0.58 26.61 -28.52
CA LEU A 26 0.80 25.16 -28.68
C LEU A 26 1.80 24.62 -27.66
N LEU A 27 2.89 25.34 -27.37
CA LEU A 27 3.89 24.91 -26.39
C LEU A 27 3.31 24.87 -24.96
N SER A 28 2.50 25.87 -24.61
CA SER A 28 1.81 25.91 -23.31
C SER A 28 0.82 24.74 -23.15
N SER A 29 0.02 24.49 -24.18
CA SER A 29 -0.90 23.35 -24.23
C SER A 29 -0.15 22.02 -24.14
N TYR A 30 0.91 21.85 -24.92
CA TYR A 30 1.75 20.65 -24.91
C TYR A 30 2.35 20.39 -23.52
N ARG A 31 2.92 21.42 -22.87
CA ARG A 31 3.46 21.27 -21.51
C ARG A 31 2.40 20.82 -20.53
N THR A 32 1.18 21.34 -20.66
CA THR A 32 0.06 20.98 -19.80
C THR A 32 -0.34 19.52 -20.01
N ILE A 33 -0.51 19.09 -21.27
CA ILE A 33 -0.86 17.72 -21.64
C ILE A 33 0.21 16.72 -21.16
N VAL A 34 1.49 17.04 -21.34
CA VAL A 34 2.58 16.17 -20.87
C VAL A 34 2.58 16.09 -19.35
N LYS A 35 2.43 17.21 -18.65
CA LYS A 35 2.39 17.23 -17.19
C LYS A 35 1.23 16.40 -16.65
N THR A 36 0.01 16.63 -17.14
CA THR A 36 -1.18 15.89 -16.70
C THR A 36 -1.07 14.41 -17.06
N GLY A 37 -0.56 14.07 -18.24
CA GLY A 37 -0.34 12.69 -18.65
C GLY A 37 0.63 11.93 -17.73
N VAL A 38 1.72 12.58 -17.29
CA VAL A 38 2.65 12.00 -16.32
C VAL A 38 1.99 11.85 -14.95
N GLU A 39 1.32 12.89 -14.44
CA GLU A 39 0.63 12.83 -13.14
C GLU A 39 -0.44 11.74 -13.12
N SER A 40 -1.24 11.61 -14.19
CA SER A 40 -2.24 10.54 -14.34
C SER A 40 -1.60 9.15 -14.37
N ARG A 41 -0.45 8.99 -15.04
CA ARG A 41 0.25 7.69 -15.06
C ARG A 41 0.76 7.29 -13.67
N ILE A 42 1.33 8.24 -12.93
CA ILE A 42 1.80 7.98 -11.56
C ILE A 42 0.59 7.61 -10.67
N ALA A 43 -0.51 8.37 -10.76
CA ALA A 43 -1.76 8.10 -10.01
C ALA A 43 -2.33 6.71 -10.31
N ALA A 44 -2.47 6.36 -11.58
CA ALA A 44 -2.95 5.05 -11.99
C ALA A 44 -2.02 3.92 -11.51
N THR A 45 -0.70 4.13 -11.56
CA THR A 45 0.27 3.12 -11.09
C THR A 45 0.20 2.94 -9.58
N HIS A 46 0.08 4.04 -8.83
CA HIS A 46 -0.10 4.02 -7.38
C HIS A 46 -1.35 3.23 -6.99
N ASP A 47 -2.50 3.57 -7.57
CA ASP A 47 -3.76 2.93 -7.21
C ASP A 47 -3.80 1.46 -7.63
N THR A 48 -3.15 1.11 -8.76
CA THR A 48 -2.98 -0.29 -9.17
C THR A 48 -2.15 -1.08 -8.17
N GLN A 49 -1.00 -0.53 -7.73
CA GLN A 49 -0.16 -1.19 -6.72
C GLN A 49 -0.87 -1.29 -5.38
N LEU A 50 -1.60 -0.26 -4.98
CA LEU A 50 -2.38 -0.26 -3.75
C LEU A 50 -3.45 -1.35 -3.77
N GLN A 51 -4.26 -1.43 -4.83
CA GLN A 51 -5.30 -2.46 -4.96
C GLN A 51 -4.69 -3.87 -4.97
N ALA A 52 -3.63 -4.09 -5.76
CA ALA A 52 -2.94 -5.39 -5.80
C ALA A 52 -2.37 -5.78 -4.43
N GLY A 53 -1.76 -4.82 -3.73
CA GLY A 53 -1.22 -5.01 -2.38
C GLY A 53 -2.31 -5.34 -1.37
N LEU A 54 -3.43 -4.60 -1.37
CA LEU A 54 -4.57 -4.82 -0.48
C LEU A 54 -5.24 -6.18 -0.72
N THR A 55 -5.46 -6.57 -1.98
CA THR A 55 -6.02 -7.89 -2.31
C THR A 55 -5.09 -9.01 -1.83
N THR A 56 -3.79 -8.87 -2.05
CA THR A 56 -2.80 -9.87 -1.61
C THR A 56 -2.74 -9.94 -0.08
N ALA A 57 -2.78 -8.80 0.61
CA ALA A 57 -2.85 -8.72 2.05
C ALA A 57 -4.11 -9.38 2.62
N GLN A 58 -5.26 -9.15 1.99
CA GLN A 58 -6.51 -9.82 2.35
C GLN A 58 -6.37 -11.34 2.22
N MET A 59 -5.79 -11.84 1.12
CA MET A 59 -5.55 -13.29 0.95
C MET A 59 -4.66 -13.87 2.05
N PHE A 60 -3.61 -13.17 2.45
CA PHE A 60 -2.72 -13.64 3.53
C PHE A 60 -3.39 -13.61 4.90
N LEU A 61 -4.08 -12.51 5.22
CA LEU A 61 -4.81 -12.37 6.48
C LEU A 61 -5.90 -13.42 6.65
N GLN A 62 -6.56 -13.85 5.58
CA GLN A 62 -7.58 -14.91 5.66
C GLN A 62 -7.05 -16.25 6.20
N ASN A 63 -5.75 -16.49 6.09
CA ASN A 63 -5.12 -17.69 6.67
C ASN A 63 -4.80 -17.53 8.17
N ALA A 64 -5.00 -16.35 8.76
CA ALA A 64 -4.73 -16.12 10.17
C ALA A 64 -5.51 -17.10 11.05
N GLY A 65 -4.82 -17.74 12.00
CA GLY A 65 -5.38 -18.75 12.89
C GLY A 65 -5.61 -20.12 12.26
N PHE A 66 -5.35 -20.32 10.96
CA PHE A 66 -5.63 -21.60 10.32
C PHE A 66 -4.85 -22.74 10.97
N GLY A 67 -5.56 -23.81 11.37
CA GLY A 67 -4.97 -25.00 11.98
C GLY A 67 -4.40 -24.80 13.39
N LEU A 68 -4.73 -23.69 14.06
CA LEU A 68 -4.33 -23.38 15.43
C LEU A 68 -5.58 -23.15 16.30
N GLU A 69 -5.51 -23.54 17.57
CA GLU A 69 -6.59 -23.28 18.53
C GLU A 69 -6.26 -22.02 19.36
N GLY A 70 -7.31 -21.35 19.86
CA GLY A 70 -7.22 -20.20 20.75
C GLY A 70 -7.21 -18.82 20.06
N SER A 71 -7.34 -17.78 20.89
CA SER A 71 -7.47 -16.38 20.45
C SER A 71 -6.13 -15.62 20.34
N ASN A 72 -5.04 -16.19 20.85
CA ASN A 72 -3.71 -15.57 20.85
C ASN A 72 -3.01 -15.59 19.48
N ASN A 73 -3.73 -15.87 18.40
CA ASN A 73 -3.18 -16.07 17.05
C ASN A 73 -3.12 -14.78 16.21
N LEU A 74 -3.54 -13.65 16.79
CA LEU A 74 -3.56 -12.33 16.18
C LEU A 74 -3.11 -11.27 17.20
N LEU A 75 -2.30 -10.33 16.77
CA LEU A 75 -1.88 -9.19 17.58
C LEU A 75 -1.60 -7.98 16.69
N THR A 76 -2.25 -6.86 16.98
CA THR A 76 -1.90 -5.56 16.39
C THR A 76 -1.03 -4.80 17.39
N THR A 77 0.25 -4.61 17.09
CA THR A 77 1.19 -3.93 17.98
C THR A 77 2.32 -3.28 17.21
N THR A 78 3.14 -2.50 17.92
CA THR A 78 4.37 -1.96 17.37
C THR A 78 5.52 -2.95 17.53
N VAL A 79 6.22 -3.24 16.43
CA VAL A 79 7.36 -4.17 16.40
C VAL A 79 8.60 -3.53 15.77
N PRO A 80 9.81 -3.88 16.24
CA PRO A 80 11.04 -3.49 15.58
C PRO A 80 11.24 -4.30 14.29
N VAL A 81 11.42 -3.60 13.16
CA VAL A 81 11.83 -4.17 11.88
C VAL A 81 13.05 -3.39 11.40
N GLY A 82 14.21 -4.03 11.39
CA GLY A 82 15.49 -3.35 11.23
C GLY A 82 15.70 -2.29 12.32
N SER A 83 16.00 -1.05 11.91
CA SER A 83 16.28 0.07 12.83
C SER A 83 15.05 0.88 13.27
N LYS A 84 13.83 0.49 12.86
CA LYS A 84 12.60 1.26 13.10
C LYS A 84 11.53 0.44 13.81
N THR A 85 10.76 1.11 14.65
CA THR A 85 9.56 0.54 15.27
C THR A 85 8.33 0.92 14.45
N ILE A 86 7.62 -0.07 13.94
CA ILE A 86 6.47 0.12 13.05
C ILE A 86 5.22 -0.53 13.63
N LEU A 87 4.06 0.06 13.36
CA LEU A 87 2.77 -0.57 13.70
C LEU A 87 2.50 -1.67 12.68
N ALA A 88 2.23 -2.88 13.16
CA ALA A 88 1.98 -4.04 12.32
C ALA A 88 0.79 -4.86 12.86
N VAL A 89 0.09 -5.52 11.94
CA VAL A 89 -0.85 -6.59 12.27
C VAL A 89 -0.10 -7.90 12.10
N LEU A 90 0.00 -8.67 13.17
CA LEU A 90 0.76 -9.91 13.24
C LEU A 90 -0.20 -11.06 13.44
N TRP A 91 0.05 -12.18 12.78
CA TRP A 91 -0.72 -13.40 12.98
C TRP A 91 0.15 -14.64 12.79
N ARG A 92 -0.42 -15.79 13.13
CA ARG A 92 0.18 -17.09 12.90
C ARG A 92 -0.82 -18.07 12.31
N TYR A 93 -0.29 -19.05 11.60
CA TYR A 93 -1.07 -20.15 11.04
C TYR A 93 -0.20 -21.41 10.91
N LYS A 94 -0.84 -22.56 10.77
CA LYS A 94 -0.18 -23.86 10.61
C LYS A 94 -0.14 -24.25 9.14
N ASN A 95 1.07 -24.47 8.61
CA ASN A 95 1.29 -25.00 7.27
C ASN A 95 1.81 -26.43 7.36
N GLY A 96 0.93 -27.42 7.24
CA GLY A 96 1.28 -28.82 7.48
C GLY A 96 1.66 -29.05 8.95
N THR A 97 2.94 -29.29 9.23
CA THR A 97 3.46 -29.52 10.60
C THR A 97 4.17 -28.30 11.19
N THR A 98 4.44 -27.26 10.39
CA THR A 98 5.15 -26.06 10.84
C THR A 98 4.18 -24.94 11.16
N ILE A 99 4.56 -24.10 12.13
CA ILE A 99 3.84 -22.86 12.45
C ILE A 99 4.60 -21.72 11.77
N VAL A 100 3.86 -20.89 11.05
CA VAL A 100 4.39 -19.75 10.30
C VAL A 100 3.78 -18.49 10.89
N CYS A 101 4.62 -17.49 11.15
CA CYS A 101 4.18 -16.18 11.62
C CYS A 101 4.41 -15.14 10.54
N GLN A 102 3.35 -14.40 10.26
CA GLN A 102 3.35 -13.37 9.25
C GLN A 102 2.79 -12.07 9.81
N GLY A 103 3.15 -10.97 9.17
CA GLY A 103 2.65 -9.66 9.55
C GLY A 103 2.49 -8.74 8.36
N LEU A 104 1.71 -7.69 8.53
CA LEU A 104 1.55 -6.63 7.54
C LEU A 104 1.96 -5.31 8.16
N ALA A 105 2.72 -4.52 7.42
CA ALA A 105 3.11 -3.19 7.87
C ALA A 105 3.31 -2.20 6.71
N ASP A 106 3.15 -0.92 7.06
CA ASP A 106 3.54 0.23 6.25
C ASP A 106 4.95 0.66 6.68
N ILE A 107 5.92 0.54 5.77
CA ILE A 107 7.32 0.92 6.00
C ILE A 107 7.70 2.05 5.06
N GLU A 108 8.36 3.08 5.58
CA GLU A 108 8.98 4.09 4.74
C GLU A 108 10.20 3.56 3.99
N SER A 109 10.29 3.88 2.70
CA SER A 109 11.45 3.59 1.89
C SER A 109 12.70 4.30 2.43
N SER A 110 13.88 3.77 2.13
CA SER A 110 15.17 4.32 2.54
C SER A 110 15.40 5.76 2.08
N ASP A 111 14.80 6.13 0.94
CA ASP A 111 14.83 7.47 0.37
C ASP A 111 13.77 8.42 0.93
N ASN A 112 12.88 7.93 1.81
CA ASN A 112 11.70 8.62 2.36
C ASN A 112 10.80 9.29 1.31
N LYS A 113 10.87 8.85 0.04
CA LYS A 113 10.01 9.38 -1.04
C LYS A 113 8.80 8.49 -1.31
N LYS A 114 8.87 7.26 -0.82
CA LYS A 114 7.87 6.22 -1.04
C LYS A 114 7.57 5.51 0.26
N ARG A 115 6.40 4.88 0.28
CA ARG A 115 6.00 3.93 1.30
C ARG A 115 5.94 2.55 0.66
N ARG A 116 6.21 1.53 1.45
CA ARG A 116 6.19 0.13 1.03
C ARG A 116 5.21 -0.58 1.93
N PHE A 117 4.19 -1.15 1.33
CA PHE A 117 3.33 -2.10 2.01
C PHE A 117 4.01 -3.45 1.95
N VAL A 118 4.32 -4.04 3.09
CA VAL A 118 5.18 -5.24 3.15
C VAL A 118 4.54 -6.35 3.95
N LEU A 119 4.89 -7.57 3.55
CA LEU A 119 4.68 -8.79 4.32
C LEU A 119 5.91 -9.02 5.18
N LEU A 120 5.68 -9.23 6.48
CA LEU A 120 6.69 -9.56 7.47
C LEU A 120 6.68 -11.06 7.74
N GLU A 121 7.83 -11.59 8.09
CA GLU A 121 8.02 -12.94 8.60
C GLU A 121 8.62 -12.89 10.01
N GLY A 122 8.06 -13.70 10.91
CA GLY A 122 8.41 -13.72 12.33
C GLY A 122 9.31 -14.90 12.70
N PHE A 123 10.34 -14.63 13.50
CA PHE A 123 11.34 -15.59 13.98
C PHE A 123 11.50 -15.52 15.51
N GLU A 124 11.85 -16.63 16.14
CA GLU A 124 12.17 -16.66 17.58
C GLU A 124 13.56 -16.09 17.89
N GLU A 125 13.79 -15.67 19.15
CA GLU A 125 15.09 -15.14 19.58
C GLU A 125 16.23 -16.15 19.32
N GLY A 126 17.32 -15.64 18.72
CA GLY A 126 18.41 -16.43 18.13
C GLY A 126 18.78 -16.00 16.70
N PHE A 127 17.97 -15.12 16.12
CA PHE A 127 18.21 -14.47 14.83
C PHE A 127 19.22 -13.31 14.98
N GLU A 128 20.45 -13.49 14.46
CA GLU A 128 21.41 -12.41 14.23
C GLU A 128 21.32 -11.95 12.76
N GLU A 129 21.05 -10.66 12.54
CA GLU A 129 21.09 -10.05 11.19
C GLU A 129 22.51 -10.17 10.61
N GLY A 130 22.68 -10.87 9.48
CA GLY A 130 23.90 -10.79 8.67
C GLY A 130 24.50 -12.11 8.15
N PHE A 131 23.86 -13.26 8.32
CA PHE A 131 24.37 -14.53 7.79
C PHE A 131 23.40 -15.17 6.78
N GLU A 132 23.87 -15.42 5.55
CA GLU A 132 23.09 -15.94 4.41
C GLU A 132 22.55 -17.38 4.57
N ASN A 133 22.76 -18.03 5.73
CA ASN A 133 22.25 -19.36 6.04
C ASN A 133 21.18 -19.27 7.15
N ASP A 134 20.05 -18.66 6.75
CA ASP A 134 18.85 -18.38 7.56
C ASP A 134 18.26 -19.68 8.14
N SER A 135 18.54 -19.94 9.42
CA SER A 135 17.92 -21.03 10.20
C SER A 135 17.58 -20.54 11.62
N GLY A 136 17.02 -19.33 11.70
CA GLY A 136 16.30 -18.91 12.90
C GLY A 136 15.19 -19.91 13.23
N THR A 137 15.01 -20.23 14.50
CA THR A 137 13.95 -21.15 14.92
C THR A 137 12.61 -20.61 14.46
N LEU A 138 11.86 -21.44 13.74
CA LEU A 138 10.54 -21.09 13.19
C LEU A 138 9.61 -20.65 14.32
N CYS A 139 8.73 -19.71 14.00
CA CYS A 139 7.74 -19.22 14.94
C CYS A 139 6.95 -20.36 15.61
N ASN A 140 6.60 -20.19 16.88
CA ASN A 140 5.90 -21.20 17.67
C ASN A 140 4.43 -20.81 17.96
N GLY A 141 3.66 -21.79 18.43
CA GLY A 141 2.23 -21.62 18.73
C GLY A 141 1.92 -21.05 20.12
N THR A 142 2.92 -20.85 20.97
CA THR A 142 2.71 -20.58 22.41
C THR A 142 3.20 -19.20 22.86
N SER A 143 4.33 -18.72 22.32
CA SER A 143 4.90 -17.42 22.65
C SER A 143 4.03 -16.28 22.11
N ASN A 144 4.19 -15.09 22.71
CA ASN A 144 3.47 -13.89 22.30
C ASN A 144 3.98 -13.40 20.94
N LEU A 145 3.09 -13.03 20.02
CA LEU A 145 3.48 -12.50 18.70
C LEU A 145 4.39 -11.26 18.79
N GLY A 146 4.26 -10.47 19.85
CA GLY A 146 5.07 -9.28 20.08
C GLY A 146 6.50 -9.56 20.56
N SER A 147 6.83 -10.78 21.01
CA SER A 147 8.19 -11.13 21.43
C SER A 147 9.08 -11.63 20.29
N PHE A 148 8.50 -11.94 19.13
CA PHE A 148 9.27 -12.40 17.97
C PHE A 148 10.05 -11.25 17.30
N LYS A 149 11.13 -11.61 16.60
CA LYS A 149 11.83 -10.71 15.68
C LYS A 149 11.16 -10.77 14.32
N TRP A 150 11.05 -9.62 13.65
CA TRP A 150 10.32 -9.48 12.41
C TRP A 150 11.23 -8.96 11.30
N LYS A 151 11.23 -9.64 10.15
CA LYS A 151 11.97 -9.26 8.95
C LYS A 151 10.99 -9.03 7.81
N GLU A 152 11.37 -8.17 6.88
CA GLU A 152 10.62 -8.04 5.62
C GLU A 152 10.78 -9.32 4.78
N GLN A 153 9.66 -10.01 4.53
CA GLN A 153 9.60 -11.18 3.67
C GLN A 153 9.47 -10.76 2.20
N SER A 154 8.52 -9.86 1.91
CA SER A 154 8.27 -9.35 0.57
C SER A 154 7.58 -7.99 0.59
N THR A 155 7.77 -7.20 -0.47
CA THR A 155 7.02 -5.96 -0.70
C THR A 155 5.76 -6.28 -1.50
N LEU A 156 4.59 -5.94 -0.95
CA LEU A 156 3.27 -6.09 -1.60
C LEU A 156 2.95 -4.92 -2.52
N ALA A 157 3.33 -3.70 -2.15
CA ALA A 157 3.10 -2.50 -2.96
C ALA A 157 4.16 -1.42 -2.68
N ASN A 158 4.55 -0.67 -3.71
CA ASN A 158 5.33 0.56 -3.59
C ASN A 158 4.42 1.76 -3.87
N LEU A 159 4.21 2.57 -2.85
CA LEU A 159 3.28 3.68 -2.86
C LEU A 159 4.07 4.99 -2.94
N GLU A 160 3.84 5.74 -4.00
CA GLU A 160 4.36 7.10 -4.17
C GLU A 160 3.75 8.06 -3.13
N ASP A 161 4.49 9.09 -2.76
CA ASP A 161 3.98 10.12 -1.85
C ASP A 161 3.12 11.17 -2.56
N TYR A 162 1.82 11.17 -2.23
CA TYR A 162 0.82 12.13 -2.71
C TYR A 162 0.61 13.34 -1.80
N SER A 163 1.31 13.43 -0.67
CA SER A 163 1.19 14.59 0.21
C SER A 163 1.70 15.87 -0.47
N SER A 164 1.13 17.00 -0.08
CA SER A 164 1.46 18.32 -0.62
C SER A 164 2.83 18.81 -0.15
N ASP A 165 3.23 18.41 1.06
CA ASP A 165 4.46 18.80 1.76
C ASP A 165 5.61 17.81 1.57
N LYS A 166 5.38 16.68 0.88
CA LYS A 166 6.35 15.58 0.72
C LYS A 166 6.85 15.01 2.05
N SER A 167 6.01 15.05 3.09
CA SER A 167 6.30 14.46 4.40
C SER A 167 6.18 12.94 4.43
N ASN A 168 5.72 12.32 3.34
CA ASN A 168 5.54 10.89 3.20
C ASN A 168 4.77 10.27 4.39
N PRO A 169 3.53 10.75 4.67
CA PRO A 169 2.75 10.26 5.80
C PRO A 169 2.43 8.78 5.65
N LYS A 170 2.06 8.13 6.76
CA LYS A 170 1.53 6.75 6.71
C LYS A 170 0.33 6.69 5.76
N GLN A 171 0.38 5.73 4.84
CA GLN A 171 -0.63 5.54 3.81
C GLN A 171 -1.55 4.36 4.12
N ILE A 172 -1.04 3.37 4.87
CA ILE A 172 -1.83 2.24 5.35
C ILE A 172 -1.84 2.24 6.87
N THR A 173 -3.04 2.11 7.44
CA THR A 173 -3.26 1.91 8.88
C THR A 173 -4.19 0.73 9.10
N PHE A 174 -4.13 0.16 10.30
CA PHE A 174 -4.91 -1.03 10.65
C PHE A 174 -5.73 -0.75 11.89
N GLU A 175 -6.97 -1.18 11.87
CA GLU A 175 -7.87 -1.17 13.01
C GLU A 175 -8.37 -2.58 13.26
N GLN A 176 -8.33 -3.00 14.52
CA GLN A 176 -8.80 -4.31 14.94
C GLN A 176 -10.08 -4.15 15.76
N THR A 177 -11.14 -4.80 15.31
CA THR A 177 -12.43 -4.86 16.00
C THR A 177 -12.91 -6.30 16.08
N THR A 178 -13.99 -6.56 16.81
CA THR A 178 -14.66 -7.87 16.83
C THR A 178 -16.10 -7.66 16.36
N SER A 179 -16.55 -8.47 15.40
CA SER A 179 -17.89 -8.41 14.84
C SER A 179 -18.31 -9.78 14.33
N ALA A 180 -19.62 -10.00 14.22
CA ALA A 180 -20.13 -11.05 13.37
C ALA A 180 -19.77 -10.68 11.92
N CYS A 181 -19.06 -11.57 11.21
CA CYS A 181 -18.64 -11.34 9.84
C CYS A 181 -18.48 -12.66 9.08
N THR A 182 -18.58 -12.58 7.75
CA THR A 182 -18.43 -13.72 6.83
C THR A 182 -17.14 -13.59 6.01
N PRO A 183 -16.59 -14.69 5.49
CA PRO A 183 -15.37 -14.62 4.69
C PRO A 183 -15.70 -13.93 3.38
N PHE A 184 -14.88 -12.94 2.99
CA PHE A 184 -15.08 -12.15 1.77
C PHE A 184 -16.49 -11.50 1.66
N GLY A 185 -17.20 -11.31 2.78
CA GLY A 185 -18.56 -10.76 2.78
C GLY A 185 -19.63 -11.70 2.17
N ALA A 186 -19.32 -12.98 1.98
CA ALA A 186 -20.22 -13.95 1.38
C ALA A 186 -20.90 -14.83 2.44
N GLY A 187 -22.24 -14.84 2.46
CA GLY A 187 -23.03 -15.74 3.31
C GLY A 187 -23.99 -15.02 4.27
N THR A 188 -24.65 -15.79 5.11
CA THR A 188 -25.52 -15.27 6.18
C THR A 188 -24.70 -14.97 7.42
N LEU A 189 -24.87 -13.78 7.98
CA LEU A 189 -24.26 -13.42 9.26
C LEU A 189 -24.88 -14.26 10.37
N ASP A 190 -24.03 -14.89 11.17
CA ASP A 190 -24.42 -15.49 12.42
C ASP A 190 -23.99 -14.56 13.56
N ASP A 191 -24.94 -13.82 14.11
CA ASP A 191 -24.71 -12.87 15.20
C ASP A 191 -24.22 -13.54 16.49
N SER A 192 -24.32 -14.87 16.58
CA SER A 192 -23.86 -15.64 17.74
C SER A 192 -22.38 -16.03 17.71
N SER A 193 -21.70 -15.87 16.56
CA SER A 193 -20.25 -16.10 16.41
C SER A 193 -19.51 -14.79 16.14
N GLN A 194 -18.71 -14.33 17.12
CA GLN A 194 -17.83 -13.18 16.94
C GLN A 194 -16.45 -13.61 16.43
N HIS A 195 -15.98 -12.89 15.42
CA HIS A 195 -14.66 -13.08 14.84
C HIS A 195 -13.88 -11.77 14.86
N PRO A 196 -12.54 -11.82 14.99
CA PRO A 196 -11.71 -10.65 14.78
C PRO A 196 -11.87 -10.11 13.35
N LEU A 197 -12.05 -8.81 13.25
CA LEU A 197 -12.16 -8.07 12.01
C LEU A 197 -11.01 -7.08 11.93
N ILE A 198 -10.18 -7.20 10.89
CA ILE A 198 -9.12 -6.24 10.59
C ILE A 198 -9.61 -5.32 9.48
N ILE A 199 -9.70 -4.03 9.77
CA ILE A 199 -9.99 -3.00 8.78
C ILE A 199 -8.66 -2.38 8.34
N ILE A 200 -8.31 -2.61 7.08
CA ILE A 200 -7.15 -1.98 6.45
C ILE A 200 -7.62 -0.66 5.85
N ASN A 201 -7.16 0.45 6.41
CA ASN A 201 -7.44 1.79 5.94
C ASN A 201 -6.29 2.24 5.02
N ALA A 202 -6.61 2.58 3.78
CA ALA A 202 -5.64 2.94 2.76
C ALA A 202 -5.95 4.30 2.10
N LYS A 203 -4.91 5.10 1.92
CA LYS A 203 -4.98 6.39 1.21
C LYS A 203 -4.74 6.18 -0.29
N THR A 204 -5.62 6.73 -1.13
CA THR A 204 -5.52 6.65 -2.59
C THR A 204 -4.88 7.90 -3.19
N SER A 205 -4.53 7.84 -4.49
CA SER A 205 -4.03 9.02 -5.22
C SER A 205 -5.05 10.17 -5.30
N THR A 206 -6.35 9.86 -5.16
CA THR A 206 -7.47 10.80 -5.28
C THR A 206 -7.79 11.56 -4.00
N GLN A 207 -7.23 11.19 -2.85
CA GLN A 207 -7.47 11.90 -1.57
C GLN A 207 -7.12 13.39 -1.61
N LYS A 208 -6.22 13.78 -2.52
CA LYS A 208 -5.84 15.17 -2.77
C LYS A 208 -6.97 16.03 -3.36
N ILE A 209 -7.99 15.40 -3.97
CA ILE A 209 -8.97 16.11 -4.78
C ILE A 209 -10.12 16.65 -3.92
N GLU A 210 -10.60 15.93 -2.88
CA GLU A 210 -11.68 16.42 -1.99
C GLU A 210 -11.80 15.67 -0.63
N GLU A 211 -10.75 15.58 0.20
CA GLU A 211 -10.84 14.95 1.55
C GLU A 211 -11.57 13.60 1.58
N LEU A 212 -11.45 12.84 0.48
CA LEU A 212 -12.21 11.61 0.27
C LEU A 212 -11.84 10.59 1.35
N GLU A 213 -12.86 9.85 1.80
CA GLU A 213 -12.68 8.79 2.78
C GLU A 213 -11.59 7.81 2.34
N THR A 214 -10.80 7.33 3.29
CA THR A 214 -9.82 6.25 3.03
C THR A 214 -10.55 5.02 2.52
N VAL A 215 -9.92 4.31 1.58
CA VAL A 215 -10.42 3.00 1.16
C VAL A 215 -10.31 2.06 2.36
N GLN A 216 -11.45 1.49 2.76
CA GLN A 216 -11.53 0.53 3.86
C GLN A 216 -11.68 -0.87 3.30
N VAL A 217 -10.77 -1.76 3.67
CA VAL A 217 -10.84 -3.18 3.32
C VAL A 217 -11.05 -3.99 4.59
N PRO A 218 -12.29 -4.40 4.90
CA PRO A 218 -12.58 -5.27 6.04
C PRO A 218 -12.17 -6.71 5.73
N VAL A 219 -11.41 -7.33 6.65
CA VAL A 219 -10.97 -8.73 6.56
C VAL A 219 -11.39 -9.47 7.82
N CYS A 220 -12.38 -10.35 7.66
CA CYS A 220 -12.91 -11.20 8.73
C CYS A 220 -12.00 -12.42 8.93
N LEU A 221 -11.61 -12.73 10.17
CA LEU A 221 -10.69 -13.81 10.49
C LEU A 221 -11.42 -14.99 11.14
N LEU A 222 -11.99 -15.87 10.30
CA LEU A 222 -12.87 -16.95 10.77
C LEU A 222 -12.18 -18.05 11.57
N ASN A 223 -10.89 -18.30 11.29
CA ASN A 223 -10.17 -19.37 11.99
C ASN A 223 -9.78 -18.96 13.42
N ILE A 224 -10.05 -17.72 13.81
CA ILE A 224 -9.83 -17.23 15.16
C ILE A 224 -11.21 -16.98 15.77
N ALA A 225 -11.59 -17.80 16.73
CA ALA A 225 -12.77 -17.55 17.55
C ALA A 225 -12.38 -16.58 18.68
N SER A 226 -13.22 -15.56 18.92
CA SER A 226 -13.10 -14.69 20.09
C SER A 226 -13.84 -15.25 21.30
#